data_AF-A0A7X7GJ89-F1
#
_entry.id   AF-A0A7X7GJ89-F1
#
_cell.length_a   1.000
_cell.length_b   1.000
_cell.length_c   1.000
_cell.angle_alpha   90.00
_cell.angle_beta   90.00
_cell.angle_gamma   90.00
#
_symmetry.space_group_name_H-M   'P 1'
#
loop_
_entity.id
_entity.type
_entity.pdbx_description
1 polymer ?
#
loop_
_entity_poly.entity_id
_entity_poly.type
_entity_poly.pdbx_seq_one_letter_code
_entity_poly.pdbx_strand_id
1 'polypeptide(L)'
;MSADDTSEPADVIAAAVLEVPGVAALHGGTFGEVGTYLPGRRVAGVRTDETGTDVHVTVYYDAVVADVAERVRKAVGSITGTKVDVTIADVVPAGSKALDSA
;
A
#
# COMPACT_ATOMS: atom_id res chain seq x y z
N MET A 1 22.73 -19.36 -3.87
CA MET A 1 22.05 -18.32 -4.68
C MET A 1 21.12 -17.60 -3.71
N SER A 2 21.54 -16.47 -3.15
CA SER A 2 20.78 -15.77 -2.11
C SER A 2 19.62 -15.01 -2.74
N ALA A 3 18.49 -14.94 -2.03
CA ALA A 3 17.21 -14.37 -2.46
C ALA A 3 17.20 -12.82 -2.49
N ASP A 4 18.31 -12.18 -2.85
CA ASP A 4 18.57 -10.76 -2.56
C ASP A 4 18.47 -9.83 -3.78
N ASP A 5 18.15 -10.31 -4.99
CA ASP A 5 18.23 -9.48 -6.22
C ASP A 5 16.93 -9.30 -7.01
N THR A 6 15.79 -9.83 -6.54
CA THR A 6 14.48 -9.55 -7.16
C THR A 6 13.55 -8.94 -6.13
N SER A 7 13.34 -7.63 -6.24
CA SER A 7 12.27 -6.95 -5.50
C SER A 7 10.95 -7.62 -5.88
N GLU A 8 10.25 -8.22 -4.92
CA GLU A 8 9.00 -8.93 -5.20
C GLU A 8 7.95 -7.91 -5.65
N PRO A 9 6.97 -8.28 -6.48
CA PRO A 9 5.95 -7.35 -6.97
C PRO A 9 5.26 -6.56 -5.85
N ALA A 10 5.04 -7.20 -4.70
CA ALA A 10 4.47 -6.55 -3.52
C ALA A 10 5.37 -5.44 -2.95
N ASP A 11 6.70 -5.58 -2.99
CA ASP A 11 7.63 -4.53 -2.54
C ASP A 11 7.62 -3.34 -3.49
N VAL A 12 7.57 -3.61 -4.81
CA VAL A 12 7.51 -2.56 -5.83
C VAL A 12 6.22 -1.76 -5.71
N ILE A 13 5.08 -2.45 -5.49
CA ILE A 13 3.79 -1.80 -5.24
C ILE A 13 3.86 -0.99 -3.94
N ALA A 14 4.37 -1.59 -2.85
CA ALA A 14 4.46 -0.92 -1.56
C ALA A 14 5.28 0.39 -1.64
N ALA A 15 6.44 0.33 -2.29
CA ALA A 15 7.27 1.51 -2.52
C ALA A 15 6.53 2.57 -3.35
N ALA A 16 5.89 2.17 -4.46
CA ALA A 16 5.16 3.10 -5.32
C ALA A 16 4.00 3.78 -4.61
N VAL A 17 3.31 3.09 -3.70
CA VAL A 17 2.20 3.65 -2.91
C VAL A 17 2.71 4.68 -1.90
N LEU A 18 3.84 4.41 -1.25
CA LEU A 18 4.43 5.33 -0.27
C LEU A 18 4.95 6.63 -0.89
N GLU A 19 5.30 6.61 -2.18
CA GLU A 19 5.70 7.81 -2.94
C GLU A 19 4.50 8.68 -3.37
N VAL A 20 3.25 8.25 -3.17
CA VAL A 20 2.08 9.04 -3.54
C VAL A 20 1.86 10.19 -2.55
N PRO A 21 1.86 11.46 -2.99
CA PRO A 21 1.69 12.58 -2.06
C PRO A 21 0.32 12.54 -1.36
N GLY A 22 0.34 12.55 -0.03
CA GLY A 22 -0.86 12.42 0.81
C GLY A 22 -1.03 11.04 1.43
N VAL A 23 -0.26 10.03 1.01
CA VAL A 23 -0.13 8.75 1.74
C VAL A 23 0.86 8.94 2.90
N ALA A 24 0.45 8.52 4.09
CA ALA A 24 1.30 8.54 5.28
C ALA A 24 1.95 7.17 5.55
N ALA A 25 1.22 6.08 5.29
CA ALA A 25 1.73 4.71 5.42
C ALA A 25 0.83 3.70 4.70
N LEU A 26 1.33 2.47 4.55
CA LEU A 26 0.52 1.29 4.26
C LEU A 26 -0.12 0.77 5.54
N HIS A 27 -1.34 0.28 5.44
CA HIS A 27 -2.10 -0.21 6.58
C HIS A 27 -2.45 -1.70 6.40
N GLY A 28 -2.06 -2.55 7.36
CA GLY A 28 -2.29 -4.00 7.28
C GLY A 28 -3.76 -4.46 7.39
N GLY A 29 -4.71 -3.55 7.55
CA GLY A 29 -6.10 -3.85 7.94
C GLY A 29 -6.24 -3.95 9.46
N THR A 30 -7.47 -3.90 9.98
CA THR A 30 -7.76 -3.84 11.43
C THR A 30 -7.16 -5.01 12.20
N PHE A 31 -7.08 -6.19 11.58
CA PHE A 31 -6.47 -7.39 12.18
C PHE A 31 -5.18 -7.81 11.49
N GLY A 32 -4.54 -6.93 10.72
CA GLY A 32 -3.43 -7.36 9.88
C GLY A 32 -3.89 -8.39 8.83
N GLU A 33 -5.08 -8.26 8.28
CA GLU A 33 -5.63 -9.21 7.28
C GLU A 33 -5.19 -8.91 5.84
N VAL A 34 -4.67 -7.71 5.57
CA VAL A 34 -4.23 -7.27 4.25
C VAL A 34 -2.71 -7.24 4.19
N GLY A 35 -2.14 -8.18 3.47
CA GLY A 35 -0.71 -8.23 3.23
C GLY A 35 -0.29 -9.42 2.39
N THR A 36 0.77 -9.23 1.61
CA THR A 36 1.41 -10.28 0.83
C THR A 36 2.45 -10.96 1.70
N TYR A 37 2.30 -12.28 1.89
CA TYR A 37 3.24 -13.10 2.64
C TYR A 37 4.32 -13.63 1.69
N LEU A 38 5.58 -13.31 2.01
CA LEU A 38 6.75 -13.73 1.27
C LEU A 38 7.59 -14.68 2.15
N PRO A 39 8.54 -15.44 1.60
CA PRO A 39 9.42 -16.29 2.40
C PRO A 39 10.13 -15.49 3.51
N GLY A 40 9.78 -15.75 4.76
CA GLY A 40 10.41 -15.15 5.94
C GLY A 40 9.95 -13.73 6.31
N ARG A 41 9.03 -13.11 5.57
CA ARG A 41 8.52 -11.76 5.87
C ARG A 41 7.15 -11.48 5.26
N ARG A 42 6.59 -10.32 5.57
CA ARG A 42 5.30 -9.87 5.05
C ARG A 42 5.38 -8.43 4.57
N VAL A 43 4.68 -8.11 3.49
CA VAL A 43 4.40 -6.74 3.04
C VAL A 43 2.97 -6.39 3.47
N ALA A 44 2.82 -5.48 4.43
CA ALA A 44 1.50 -5.07 4.92
C ALA A 44 0.80 -4.12 3.93
N GLY A 45 -0.53 -4.15 3.92
CA GLY A 45 -1.36 -3.20 3.18
C GLY A 45 -1.39 -3.38 1.66
N VAL A 46 -0.73 -4.40 1.13
CA VAL A 46 -0.81 -4.80 -0.28
C VAL A 46 -1.22 -6.27 -0.35
N ARG A 47 -2.23 -6.60 -1.14
CA ARG A 47 -2.59 -7.97 -1.48
C ARG A 47 -2.81 -8.05 -2.99
N THR A 48 -2.19 -9.01 -3.65
CA THR A 48 -2.35 -9.23 -5.09
C THR A 48 -2.81 -10.66 -5.33
N ASP A 49 -3.83 -10.83 -6.15
CA ASP A 49 -4.32 -12.12 -6.62
C ASP A 49 -4.63 -12.07 -8.13
N GLU A 50 -5.20 -13.15 -8.66
CA GLU A 50 -5.56 -13.27 -10.08
C GLU A 50 -6.69 -12.33 -10.54
N THR A 51 -7.44 -11.76 -9.60
CA THR A 51 -8.61 -10.90 -9.84
C THR A 51 -8.31 -9.42 -9.68
N GLY A 52 -7.27 -9.06 -8.92
CA GLY A 52 -6.90 -7.67 -8.71
C GLY A 52 -5.83 -7.44 -7.65
N THR A 53 -5.66 -6.18 -7.30
CA THR A 53 -4.78 -5.74 -6.21
C THR A 53 -5.55 -4.87 -5.23
N ASP A 54 -5.55 -5.29 -3.96
CA ASP A 54 -6.06 -4.52 -2.84
C ASP A 54 -4.93 -3.73 -2.20
N VAL A 55 -5.16 -2.44 -1.98
CA VAL A 55 -4.20 -1.54 -1.33
C VAL A 55 -4.88 -0.82 -0.18
N HIS A 56 -4.33 -0.95 1.02
CA HIS A 56 -4.83 -0.33 2.22
C HIS A 56 -3.81 0.69 2.72
N VAL A 57 -4.24 1.95 2.88
CA VAL A 57 -3.37 3.08 3.24
C VAL A 57 -3.93 3.90 4.39
N THR A 58 -3.02 4.56 5.09
CA THR A 58 -3.29 5.70 5.96
C THR A 58 -2.93 6.97 5.21
N VAL A 59 -3.78 7.99 5.25
CA VAL A 59 -3.56 9.26 4.55
C VAL A 59 -3.41 10.45 5.51
N TYR A 60 -2.85 11.54 5.02
CA TYR A 60 -2.78 12.79 5.77
C TYR A 60 -4.12 13.53 5.75
N TYR A 61 -4.48 14.16 6.87
CA TYR A 61 -5.74 14.87 7.07
C TYR A 61 -5.94 16.07 6.12
N ASP A 62 -4.85 16.71 5.68
CA ASP A 62 -4.88 17.83 4.75
C ASP A 62 -4.99 17.40 3.27
N ALA A 63 -4.95 16.09 2.99
CA ALA A 63 -5.08 15.56 1.64
C ALA A 63 -6.54 15.35 1.24
N VAL A 64 -6.86 15.62 -0.04
CA VAL A 64 -8.16 15.24 -0.62
C VAL A 64 -8.16 13.73 -0.84
N VAL A 65 -8.93 13.02 -0.02
CA VAL A 65 -8.96 11.55 0.04
C VAL A 65 -9.23 10.90 -1.32
N ALA A 66 -10.17 11.43 -2.09
CA ALA A 66 -10.51 10.93 -3.42
C ALA A 66 -9.31 11.02 -4.39
N ASP A 67 -8.60 12.15 -4.38
CA ASP A 67 -7.45 12.40 -5.25
C ASP A 67 -6.25 11.52 -4.85
N VAL A 68 -6.08 11.26 -3.56
CA VAL A 68 -5.07 10.29 -3.07
C VAL A 68 -5.40 8.89 -3.57
N ALA A 69 -6.64 8.44 -3.38
CA ALA A 69 -7.08 7.12 -3.83
C ALA A 69 -6.93 6.94 -5.35
N GLU A 70 -7.27 7.95 -6.15
CA GLU A 70 -7.09 7.91 -7.61
C GLU A 70 -5.61 7.82 -8.00
N ARG A 71 -4.75 8.61 -7.36
CA ARG A 71 -3.30 8.57 -7.61
C ARG A 71 -2.69 7.21 -7.24
N VAL A 72 -3.11 6.62 -6.11
CA VAL A 72 -2.72 5.26 -5.73
C VAL A 72 -3.18 4.24 -6.77
N ARG A 73 -4.45 4.29 -7.20
CA ARG A 73 -4.97 3.37 -8.25
C ARG A 73 -4.16 3.48 -9.53
N LYS A 74 -3.81 4.69 -9.96
CA LYS A 74 -3.04 4.92 -11.18
C LYS A 74 -1.59 4.40 -11.04
N ALA A 75 -0.93 4.67 -9.92
CA ALA A 75 0.43 4.22 -9.66
C ALA A 75 0.53 2.69 -9.64
N VAL A 76 -0.35 2.03 -8.89
CA VAL A 76 -0.37 0.57 -8.78
C VAL A 76 -0.85 -0.10 -10.05
N GLY A 77 -1.90 0.43 -10.69
CA GLY A 77 -2.42 -0.13 -11.94
C GLY A 77 -1.41 -0.09 -13.09
N SER A 78 -0.48 0.88 -13.08
CA SER A 78 0.63 0.93 -14.05
C SER A 78 1.66 -0.19 -13.84
N ILE A 79 1.73 -0.76 -12.63
CA ILE A 79 2.65 -1.85 -12.26
C ILE A 79 1.99 -3.20 -12.52
N THR A 80 0.73 -3.36 -12.09
CA THR A 80 0.06 -4.67 -12.09
C THR A 80 -0.75 -4.95 -13.36
N GLY A 81 -1.25 -3.91 -14.04
CA GLY A 81 -2.14 -4.07 -15.19
C GLY A 81 -3.53 -4.63 -14.84
N THR A 82 -3.84 -4.78 -13.55
CA THR A 82 -5.12 -5.33 -13.06
C THR A 82 -5.99 -4.24 -12.42
N LYS A 83 -7.23 -4.59 -12.08
CA LYS A 83 -8.08 -3.75 -11.22
C LYS A 83 -7.38 -3.48 -9.89
N VAL A 84 -7.44 -2.25 -9.41
CA VAL A 84 -6.91 -1.84 -8.09
C VAL A 84 -8.03 -1.28 -7.23
N ASP A 85 -8.28 -1.94 -6.11
CA ASP A 85 -9.18 -1.48 -5.06
C ASP A 85 -8.36 -0.81 -3.94
N VAL A 86 -8.76 0.40 -3.56
CA VAL A 86 -8.02 1.22 -2.57
C VAL A 86 -8.92 1.50 -1.38
N THR A 87 -8.46 1.09 -0.21
CA THR A 87 -9.12 1.32 1.07
C THR A 87 -8.32 2.34 1.87
N ILE A 88 -8.99 3.40 2.31
CA ILE A 88 -8.43 4.37 3.25
C ILE A 88 -8.80 3.90 4.64
N ALA A 89 -7.82 3.33 5.34
CA ALA A 89 -8.02 2.67 6.61
C ALA A 89 -7.94 3.63 7.80
N ASP A 90 -7.17 4.71 7.67
CA ASP A 90 -7.00 5.72 8.71
C ASP A 90 -6.58 7.08 8.14
N VAL A 91 -6.73 8.14 8.95
CA VAL A 91 -6.34 9.51 8.63
C VAL A 91 -5.54 10.12 9.79
N VAL A 92 -4.31 10.55 9.53
CA VAL A 92 -3.42 11.13 10.54
C VAL A 92 -3.17 12.62 10.32
N PRO A 93 -2.82 13.40 11.36
CA PRO A 93 -2.47 14.81 11.19
C PRO A 93 -1.28 14.99 10.24
N ALA A 94 -1.28 16.07 9.46
CA ALA A 94 -0.19 16.42 8.56
C ALA A 94 1.17 16.48 9.29
N GLY A 95 2.20 15.87 8.69
CA GLY A 95 3.56 15.83 9.27
C GLY A 95 3.78 14.78 10.36
N SER A 96 2.75 14.00 10.73
CA SER A 96 2.91 12.81 11.59
C SER A 96 3.40 11.64 10.74
N LYS A 97 4.42 10.90 11.16
CA LYS A 97 4.59 9.54 10.60
C LYS A 97 3.47 8.68 11.21
N ALA A 98 2.69 7.97 10.39
CA ALA A 98 1.73 7.02 10.94
C ALA A 98 2.51 6.05 11.84
N LEU A 99 2.01 5.84 13.07
CA LEU A 99 2.65 4.91 14.00
C LEU A 99 2.73 3.54 13.31
N ASP A 100 3.89 2.90 13.35
CA ASP A 100 4.05 1.56 12.79
C ASP A 100 3.09 0.62 13.55
N SER A 101 1.92 0.34 12.97
CA SER A 101 0.96 -0.61 13.54
C SER A 101 1.60 -1.99 13.50
N ALA A 102 2.08 -2.42 14.67
CA ALA A 102 2.67 -3.72 14.95
C ALA A 102 1.73 -4.89 14.65
#